data_AF-A0A915U375-F1
#
_entry.id   AF-A0A915U375-F1
#
_cell.length_a   1.000
_cell.length_b   1.000
_cell.length_c   1.000
_cell.angle_alpha   90.00
_cell.angle_beta   90.00
_cell.angle_gamma   90.00
#
_symmetry.space_group_name_H-M   'P 1'
#
loop_
_entity.id
_entity.type
_entity.pdbx_description
1 polymer ?
#
loop_
_entity_poly.entity_id
_entity_poly.type
_entity_poly.pdbx_seq_one_letter_code
_entity_poly.pdbx_strand_id
1 'polypeptide(L)'
;MCLRLLFVSLVLVSFSYLAPLPVGAGVQDGGFLVHVEGTGQPLRDVITFLAEKEGYKIVIPEDWSSIPVYGIYSDVTIDSFLRRVVRDKNFSIDFDESRKEIVVHDFGGKLSSRTGSPTKNRQVVVSSQQSYSPGPVDPETGIPEAELEKLHARQLEELRRQGEDPDAIDPLTGLPMAILLKLQAEQMEKLNEYENDPEAIDPETGLRAADLKKLHVEQMKKIK
;
A
#
# COMPACT_ATOMS: atom_id res chain seq x y z
N MET A 1 86.65 -30.55 -24.65
CA MET A 1 86.87 -30.88 -23.22
C MET A 1 86.32 -29.73 -22.37
N CYS A 2 85.79 -30.02 -21.17
CA CYS A 2 84.87 -29.23 -20.31
C CYS A 2 83.41 -29.31 -20.78
N LEU A 3 82.49 -30.15 -20.28
CA LEU A 3 82.26 -30.83 -18.98
C LEU A 3 82.02 -29.91 -17.78
N ARG A 4 80.74 -29.63 -17.47
CA ARG A 4 80.10 -29.48 -16.14
C ARG A 4 78.60 -29.17 -16.37
N LEU A 5 77.67 -30.05 -15.97
CA LEU A 5 76.91 -30.05 -14.70
C LEU A 5 76.03 -28.79 -14.55
N LEU A 6 74.77 -28.78 -14.10
CA LEU A 6 73.76 -29.72 -13.60
C LEU A 6 72.61 -28.79 -13.14
N PHE A 7 71.33 -29.07 -13.41
CA PHE A 7 70.25 -29.08 -12.39
C PHE A 7 68.85 -29.04 -13.01
N VAL A 8 68.19 -30.16 -12.79
CA VAL A 8 66.77 -30.45 -12.89
C VAL A 8 66.00 -29.57 -11.90
N SER A 9 64.89 -28.97 -12.33
CA SER A 9 63.78 -28.63 -11.42
C SER A 9 62.46 -28.87 -12.15
N LEU A 10 62.01 -30.13 -12.09
CA LEU A 10 60.69 -30.57 -12.48
C LEU A 10 59.74 -30.24 -11.32
N VAL A 11 59.06 -29.09 -11.40
CA VAL A 11 58.03 -28.69 -10.43
C VAL A 11 56.77 -29.51 -10.71
N LEU A 12 56.62 -30.61 -9.96
CA LEU A 12 55.36 -31.34 -9.83
C LEU A 12 54.37 -30.45 -9.07
N VAL A 13 53.48 -29.79 -9.81
CA VAL A 13 52.32 -29.09 -9.25
C VAL A 13 51.31 -30.15 -8.83
N SER A 14 51.34 -30.49 -7.55
CA SER A 14 50.30 -31.26 -6.88
C SER A 14 49.00 -30.45 -6.89
N PHE A 15 48.14 -30.69 -7.88
CA PHE A 15 46.77 -30.19 -7.88
C PHE A 15 46.01 -30.90 -6.75
N SER A 16 45.93 -30.25 -5.60
CA SER A 16 45.06 -30.66 -4.52
C SER A 16 43.62 -30.65 -5.02
N TYR A 17 43.06 -31.84 -5.22
CA TYR A 17 41.62 -32.04 -5.28
C TYR A 17 41.03 -31.59 -3.94
N LEU A 18 40.64 -30.32 -3.84
CA LEU A 18 39.71 -29.88 -2.81
C LEU A 18 38.39 -30.60 -3.06
N ALA A 19 38.03 -31.50 -2.14
CA ALA A 19 36.66 -31.99 -2.07
C ALA A 19 35.74 -30.77 -1.92
N PRO A 20 34.62 -30.68 -2.68
CA PRO A 20 33.63 -29.65 -2.45
C PRO A 20 33.13 -29.80 -1.02
N LEU A 21 33.32 -28.75 -0.22
CA LEU A 21 32.72 -28.67 1.11
C LEU A 21 31.21 -28.85 0.94
N PRO A 22 30.54 -29.62 1.83
CA PRO A 22 29.09 -29.68 1.82
C PRO A 22 28.58 -28.25 1.99
N VAL A 23 27.90 -27.75 0.97
CA VAL A 23 27.12 -26.51 1.04
C VAL A 23 26.19 -26.71 2.22
N GLY A 24 26.42 -25.95 3.29
CA GLY A 24 25.62 -26.01 4.50
C GLY A 24 24.16 -25.93 4.09
N ALA A 25 23.33 -26.79 4.68
CA ALA A 25 21.89 -26.82 4.48
C ALA A 25 21.40 -25.37 4.49
N GLY A 26 21.10 -24.85 3.29
CA GLY A 26 20.61 -23.50 3.12
C GLY A 26 19.35 -23.45 3.94
N VAL A 27 19.40 -22.72 5.06
CA VAL A 27 18.19 -22.23 5.70
C VAL A 27 17.48 -21.50 4.58
N GLN A 28 16.41 -22.11 4.07
CA GLN A 28 15.50 -21.44 3.16
C GLN A 28 14.93 -20.33 4.01
N ASP A 29 15.55 -19.17 3.92
CA ASP A 29 15.16 -17.96 4.62
C ASP A 29 13.86 -17.52 3.92
N GLY A 30 12.75 -18.16 4.31
CA GLY A 30 11.43 -18.10 3.67
C GLY A 30 10.72 -16.76 3.87
N GLY A 31 11.48 -15.67 3.88
CA GLY A 31 10.98 -14.31 3.97
C GLY A 31 10.84 -13.67 2.60
N PHE A 32 9.81 -12.85 2.43
CA PHE A 32 9.73 -11.91 1.31
C PHE A 32 10.70 -10.73 1.52
N LEU A 33 11.07 -10.08 0.42
CA LEU A 33 11.90 -8.89 0.43
C LEU A 33 11.05 -7.65 0.72
N VAL A 34 11.55 -6.81 1.60
CA VAL A 34 10.88 -5.64 2.13
C VAL A 34 11.56 -4.38 1.59
N HIS A 35 10.74 -3.45 1.11
CA HIS A 35 11.16 -2.08 0.80
C HIS A 35 10.32 -1.10 1.62
N VAL A 36 10.94 -0.39 2.56
CA VAL A 36 10.29 0.53 3.50
C VAL A 36 11.16 1.77 3.71
N GLU A 37 10.53 2.93 3.65
CA GLU A 37 11.12 4.20 4.08
C GLU A 37 10.46 4.66 5.39
N GLY A 38 11.16 4.49 6.50
CA GLY A 38 10.69 4.86 7.84
C GLY A 38 11.05 6.30 8.19
N THR A 39 10.02 7.14 8.31
CA THR A 39 10.14 8.56 8.71
C THR A 39 9.62 8.81 10.14
N GLY A 40 9.71 7.80 11.01
CA GLY A 40 9.20 7.86 12.39
C GLY A 40 7.77 7.37 12.56
N GLN A 41 7.21 6.69 11.56
CA GLN A 41 5.91 6.04 11.64
C GLN A 41 5.93 4.89 12.66
N PRO A 42 4.84 4.63 13.39
CA PRO A 42 4.77 3.51 14.33
C PRO A 42 4.87 2.17 13.58
N LEU A 43 5.55 1.21 14.19
CA LEU A 43 5.81 -0.11 13.61
C LEU A 43 4.52 -0.82 13.19
N ARG A 44 3.42 -0.62 13.92
CA ARG A 44 2.11 -1.15 13.54
C ARG A 44 1.70 -0.74 12.12
N ASP A 45 1.83 0.53 11.78
CA ASP A 45 1.37 1.05 10.49
C ASP A 45 2.26 0.54 9.36
N VAL A 46 3.58 0.50 9.60
CA VAL A 46 4.55 -0.06 8.67
C VAL A 46 4.29 -1.55 8.40
N ILE A 47 4.05 -2.33 9.46
CA ILE A 47 3.74 -3.76 9.33
C ILE A 47 2.39 -3.98 8.66
N THR A 48 1.41 -3.12 8.91
CA THR A 48 0.10 -3.16 8.23
C THR A 48 0.27 -2.95 6.73
N PHE A 49 1.03 -1.93 6.33
CA PHE A 49 1.37 -1.67 4.93
C PHE A 49 2.07 -2.86 4.26
N LEU A 50 3.02 -3.50 4.95
CA LEU A 50 3.70 -4.69 4.44
C LEU A 50 2.78 -5.91 4.34
N ALA A 51 1.91 -6.11 5.33
CA ALA A 51 0.91 -7.17 5.34
C ALA A 51 -0.07 -7.03 4.16
N GLU A 52 -0.52 -5.80 3.87
CA GLU A 52 -1.40 -5.49 2.74
C GLU A 52 -0.70 -5.70 1.40
N LYS A 53 0.53 -5.18 1.24
CA LYS A 53 1.29 -5.25 0.00
C LYS A 53 1.60 -6.69 -0.41
N GLU A 54 2.02 -7.53 0.53
CA GLU A 54 2.48 -8.89 0.25
C GLU A 54 1.38 -9.94 0.45
N GLY A 55 0.22 -9.54 1.01
CA GLY A 55 -0.90 -10.43 1.27
C GLY A 55 -0.64 -11.44 2.40
N TYR A 56 0.17 -11.05 3.38
CA TYR A 56 0.45 -11.85 4.59
C TYR A 56 -0.30 -11.31 5.80
N LYS A 57 -0.64 -12.20 6.72
CA LYS A 57 -1.14 -11.83 8.05
C LYS A 57 0.03 -11.79 9.02
N ILE A 58 0.39 -10.60 9.51
CA ILE A 58 1.54 -10.43 10.41
C ILE A 58 1.03 -10.17 11.83
N VAL A 59 1.38 -11.03 12.78
CA VAL A 59 0.97 -10.90 14.18
C VAL A 59 2.17 -10.46 15.00
N ILE A 60 2.07 -9.27 15.61
CA ILE A 60 3.11 -8.69 16.47
C ILE A 60 2.62 -8.48 17.91
N PRO A 61 3.51 -8.49 18.91
CA PRO A 61 3.16 -8.12 20.28
C PRO A 61 2.61 -6.69 20.36
N GLU A 62 1.58 -6.46 21.19
CA GLU A 62 0.95 -5.13 21.34
C GLU A 62 1.96 -4.05 21.78
N ASP A 63 2.88 -4.42 22.67
CA ASP A 63 3.91 -3.54 23.22
C ASP A 63 4.85 -2.95 22.14
N TRP A 64 4.88 -3.55 20.95
CA TRP A 64 5.74 -3.12 19.86
C TRP A 64 5.02 -2.18 18.88
N SER A 65 3.70 -2.07 18.99
CA SER A 65 2.87 -1.31 18.04
C SER A 65 3.25 0.16 17.94
N SER A 66 3.75 0.75 19.04
CA SER A 66 4.12 2.16 19.16
C SER A 66 5.60 2.45 18.89
N ILE A 67 6.42 1.44 18.57
CA ILE A 67 7.85 1.63 18.31
C ILE A 67 8.01 2.42 17.00
N PRO A 68 8.64 3.59 16.99
CA PRO A 68 8.82 4.36 15.76
C PRO A 68 9.91 3.72 14.88
N VAL A 69 9.64 3.62 13.58
CA VAL A 69 10.55 3.06 12.58
C VAL A 69 11.27 4.20 11.84
N TYR A 70 12.60 4.15 11.85
CA TYR A 70 13.46 5.14 11.19
C TYR A 70 14.41 4.47 10.20
N GLY A 71 14.64 5.13 9.06
CA GLY A 71 15.64 4.75 8.07
C GLY A 71 15.06 4.09 6.82
N ILE A 72 15.92 3.85 5.84
CA ILE A 72 15.55 3.26 4.55
C ILE A 72 16.00 1.81 4.55
N TYR A 73 15.05 0.92 4.24
CA TYR A 73 15.24 -0.52 4.16
C TYR A 73 14.90 -0.94 2.74
N SER A 74 15.88 -1.44 2.00
CA SER A 74 15.69 -1.90 0.62
C SER A 74 16.25 -3.31 0.48
N ASP A 75 15.46 -4.20 -0.12
CA ASP A 75 15.81 -5.60 -0.40
C ASP A 75 16.27 -6.37 0.85
N VAL A 76 15.60 -6.13 1.98
CA VAL A 76 15.86 -6.86 3.24
C VAL A 76 14.75 -7.86 3.53
N THR A 77 15.09 -9.03 4.08
CA THR A 77 14.08 -9.97 4.54
C THR A 77 13.30 -9.40 5.73
N ILE A 78 12.05 -9.83 5.91
CA ILE A 78 11.22 -9.38 7.05
C ILE A 78 11.88 -9.69 8.42
N ASP A 79 12.61 -10.81 8.53
CA ASP A 79 13.40 -11.14 9.73
C ASP A 79 14.52 -10.11 9.95
N SER A 80 15.30 -9.82 8.91
CA SER A 80 16.35 -8.80 8.97
C SER A 80 15.80 -7.41 9.29
N PHE A 81 14.66 -7.06 8.72
CA PHE A 81 13.96 -5.81 8.99
C PHE A 81 13.57 -5.73 10.48
N LEU A 82 12.83 -6.72 10.99
CA LEU A 82 12.40 -6.75 12.38
C LEU A 82 13.59 -6.73 13.34
N ARG A 83 14.63 -7.54 13.11
CA ARG A 83 15.85 -7.53 13.94
C ARG A 83 16.52 -6.17 14.00
N ARG A 84 16.47 -5.39 12.92
CA ARG A 84 17.06 -4.05 12.87
C ARG A 84 16.20 -3.00 13.58
N VAL A 85 14.88 -3.15 13.56
CA VAL A 85 13.93 -2.22 14.21
C VAL A 85 13.83 -2.49 15.71
N VAL A 86 13.71 -3.76 16.11
CA VAL A 86 13.53 -4.18 17.51
C VAL A 86 14.78 -4.83 18.09
N ARG A 87 15.94 -4.15 17.97
CA ARG A 87 17.27 -4.69 18.35
C ARG A 87 17.37 -5.13 19.82
N ASP A 88 16.64 -4.46 20.70
CA ASP A 88 16.71 -4.69 22.16
C ASP A 88 15.71 -5.75 22.65
N LYS A 89 15.03 -6.45 21.73
CA LYS A 89 14.01 -7.48 22.04
C LYS A 89 14.53 -8.85 21.67
N ASN A 90 14.22 -9.84 22.51
CA ASN A 90 14.51 -11.24 22.22
C ASN A 90 13.26 -11.89 21.66
N PHE A 91 13.27 -12.26 20.39
CA PHE A 91 12.08 -12.79 19.72
C PHE A 91 12.42 -13.88 18.71
N SER A 92 11.40 -14.68 18.36
CA SER A 92 11.43 -15.55 17.17
C SER A 92 10.30 -15.16 16.22
N ILE A 93 10.48 -15.52 14.96
CA ILE A 93 9.46 -15.40 13.93
C ILE A 93 9.13 -16.82 13.48
N ASP A 94 7.84 -17.16 13.50
CA ASP A 94 7.32 -18.38 12.91
C ASP A 94 6.64 -18.03 11.58
N PHE A 95 6.99 -18.78 10.53
CA PHE A 95 6.50 -18.57 9.17
C PHE A 95 5.62 -19.74 8.77
N ASP A 96 4.33 -19.48 8.62
CA ASP A 96 3.39 -20.45 8.08
C ASP A 96 3.00 -20.06 6.65
N GLU A 97 3.69 -20.67 5.68
CA GLU A 97 3.44 -20.44 4.25
C GLU A 97 2.04 -20.93 3.82
N SER A 98 1.53 -22.00 4.45
CA SER A 98 0.22 -22.56 4.12
C SER A 98 -0.91 -21.60 4.48
N ARG A 99 -0.77 -20.87 5.59
CA ARG A 99 -1.73 -19.86 6.05
C ARG A 99 -1.38 -18.44 5.64
N LYS A 100 -0.23 -18.22 4.99
CA LYS A 100 0.36 -16.89 4.76
C LYS A 100 0.39 -16.05 6.04
N GLU A 101 0.81 -16.67 7.13
CA GLU A 101 0.79 -16.06 8.47
C GLU A 101 2.22 -15.98 9.02
N ILE A 102 2.59 -14.82 9.54
CA ILE A 102 3.87 -14.57 10.19
C ILE A 102 3.58 -14.20 11.64
N VAL A 103 4.04 -15.02 12.57
CA VAL A 103 3.80 -14.80 14.00
C VAL A 103 5.11 -14.45 14.69
N VAL A 104 5.15 -13.28 15.31
CA VAL A 104 6.32 -12.82 16.07
C VAL A 104 6.09 -13.09 17.55
N HIS A 105 6.95 -13.94 18.12
CA HIS A 105 6.91 -14.32 19.53
C HIS A 105 7.98 -13.57 20.32
N ASP A 106 7.58 -12.78 21.32
CA ASP A 106 8.49 -12.14 22.27
C ASP A 106 8.82 -13.10 23.43
N PHE A 107 10.11 -13.34 23.66
CA PHE A 107 10.66 -14.12 24.77
C PHE A 107 11.38 -13.26 25.81
N GLY A 108 11.50 -11.95 25.56
CA GLY A 108 12.28 -11.01 26.36
C GLY A 108 11.51 -10.37 27.52
N GLY A 109 10.20 -10.65 27.64
CA GLY A 109 9.44 -10.28 28.83
C GLY A 109 10.07 -10.90 30.06
N LYS A 110 10.73 -10.10 30.89
CA LYS A 110 11.20 -10.54 32.21
C LYS A 110 10.05 -11.32 32.84
N LEU A 111 10.34 -12.50 33.38
CA LEU A 111 9.48 -13.29 34.27
C LEU A 111 9.16 -12.50 35.57
N SER A 112 8.66 -11.26 35.45
CA SER A 112 8.21 -10.41 36.53
C SER A 112 6.80 -10.83 36.93
N SER A 113 6.67 -12.06 37.38
CA SER A 113 5.53 -12.52 38.17
C SER A 113 5.94 -13.70 39.02
N ARG A 114 6.80 -13.40 40.01
CA ARG A 114 6.89 -14.18 41.26
C ARG A 114 5.62 -14.02 42.13
N THR A 115 4.52 -13.49 41.57
CA THR A 115 3.23 -13.35 42.25
C THR A 115 2.09 -13.44 41.23
N GLY A 116 1.78 -14.66 40.80
CA GLY A 116 0.39 -15.15 40.71
C GLY A 116 -0.60 -14.47 39.76
N SER A 117 -0.19 -13.99 38.59
CA SER A 117 -1.16 -13.76 37.51
C SER A 117 -0.54 -13.99 36.13
N PRO A 118 -1.10 -14.90 35.31
CA PRO A 118 -0.71 -15.01 33.91
C PRO A 118 -1.20 -13.75 33.20
N THR A 119 -0.33 -12.75 33.11
CA THR A 119 -0.59 -11.57 32.28
C THR A 119 -0.70 -12.08 30.85
N LYS A 120 -1.94 -12.09 30.36
CA LYS A 120 -2.34 -12.53 29.04
C LYS A 120 -1.53 -11.72 28.02
N ASN A 121 -0.52 -12.33 27.40
CA ASN A 121 0.22 -11.73 26.29
C ASN A 121 -0.79 -11.34 25.22
N ARG A 122 -1.14 -10.07 25.17
CA ARG A 122 -2.13 -9.53 24.26
C ARG A 122 -1.42 -9.38 22.92
N GLN A 123 -1.61 -10.36 22.05
CA GLN A 123 -1.14 -10.31 20.68
C GLN A 123 -2.11 -9.44 19.90
N VAL A 124 -1.59 -8.42 19.20
CA VAL A 124 -2.41 -7.68 18.25
C VAL A 124 -2.29 -8.40 16.92
N VAL A 125 -3.40 -9.00 16.52
CA VAL A 125 -3.53 -9.53 15.17
C VAL A 125 -3.63 -8.34 14.23
N VAL A 126 -2.55 -8.05 13.52
CA VAL A 126 -2.55 -7.13 12.38
C VAL A 126 -2.81 -7.98 11.15
N SER A 127 -4.07 -8.42 11.01
CA SER A 127 -4.52 -8.97 9.74
C SER A 127 -5.03 -7.83 8.88
N SER A 128 -4.62 -7.81 7.61
CA SER A 128 -5.32 -7.08 6.53
C SER A 128 -6.81 -7.47 6.43
N GLN A 129 -7.20 -8.58 7.08
CA GLN A 129 -8.59 -8.94 7.39
C GLN A 129 -9.13 -8.25 8.66
N GLN A 130 -8.84 -6.96 8.87
CA GLN A 130 -9.91 -6.17 9.49
C GLN A 130 -11.10 -6.39 8.57
N SER A 131 -12.21 -6.86 9.11
CA SER A 131 -13.49 -6.81 8.45
C SER A 131 -13.82 -5.33 8.24
N TYR A 132 -13.16 -4.73 7.25
CA TYR A 132 -13.65 -3.64 6.46
C TYR A 132 -14.97 -4.22 5.95
N SER A 133 -16.07 -3.93 6.65
CA SER A 133 -17.33 -3.87 5.95
C SER A 133 -17.05 -2.80 4.90
N PRO A 134 -16.84 -3.16 3.63
CA PRO A 134 -16.60 -2.14 2.65
C PRO A 134 -17.82 -1.25 2.77
N GLY A 135 -17.61 0.04 3.03
CA GLY A 135 -18.56 1.01 2.52
C GLY A 135 -18.77 0.68 1.04
N PRO A 136 -19.92 1.05 0.45
CA PRO A 136 -20.21 0.68 -0.91
C PRO A 136 -18.97 0.96 -1.79
N VAL A 137 -18.54 -0.09 -2.49
CA VAL A 137 -17.36 -0.01 -3.36
C VAL A 137 -17.90 0.42 -4.71
N ASP A 138 -17.27 1.43 -5.30
CA ASP A 138 -17.66 1.87 -6.61
C ASP A 138 -17.44 0.72 -7.62
N PRO A 139 -18.49 0.27 -8.33
CA PRO A 139 -18.42 -0.92 -9.17
C PRO A 139 -17.57 -0.74 -10.43
N GLU A 140 -17.28 0.50 -10.83
CA GLU A 140 -16.45 0.78 -12.02
C GLU A 140 -14.97 0.82 -11.68
N THR A 141 -14.63 1.43 -10.55
CA THR A 141 -13.25 1.69 -10.14
C THR A 141 -12.70 0.66 -9.15
N GLY A 142 -13.56 -0.04 -8.41
CA GLY A 142 -13.16 -0.97 -7.35
C GLY A 142 -12.57 -0.29 -6.11
N ILE A 143 -12.65 1.05 -6.03
CA ILE A 143 -12.15 1.86 -4.92
C ILE A 143 -13.29 2.04 -3.90
N PRO A 144 -13.02 2.01 -2.58
CA PRO A 144 -14.04 2.33 -1.58
C PRO A 144 -14.59 3.75 -1.76
N GLU A 145 -15.91 3.96 -1.67
CA GLU A 145 -16.53 5.29 -1.83
C GLU A 145 -15.88 6.37 -0.94
N ALA A 146 -15.54 6.04 0.31
CA ALA A 146 -14.91 6.98 1.23
C ALA A 146 -13.47 7.39 0.81
N GLU A 147 -12.79 6.54 0.06
CA GLU A 147 -11.48 6.85 -0.52
C GLU A 147 -11.63 7.63 -1.82
N LEU A 148 -12.61 7.26 -2.64
CA LEU A 148 -12.99 7.98 -3.86
C LEU A 148 -13.39 9.43 -3.56
N GLU A 149 -14.18 9.66 -2.50
CA GLU A 149 -14.57 11.00 -2.04
C GLU A 149 -13.36 11.85 -1.63
N LYS A 150 -12.37 11.24 -0.93
CA LYS A 150 -11.13 11.94 -0.59
C LYS A 150 -10.31 12.28 -1.83
N LEU A 151 -10.30 11.40 -2.82
CA LEU A 151 -9.59 11.63 -4.08
C LEU A 151 -10.25 12.79 -4.85
N HIS A 152 -11.57 12.78 -4.97
CA HIS A 152 -12.33 13.89 -5.56
C HIS A 152 -12.12 15.20 -4.81
N ALA A 153 -12.11 15.19 -3.48
CA ALA A 153 -11.87 16.40 -2.68
C ALA A 153 -10.46 16.99 -2.93
N ARG A 154 -9.44 16.13 -3.10
CA ARG A 154 -8.08 16.58 -3.45
C ARG A 154 -8.02 17.16 -4.85
N GLN A 155 -8.61 16.49 -5.84
CA GLN A 155 -8.68 17.00 -7.21
C GLN A 155 -9.40 18.34 -7.28
N LEU A 156 -10.49 18.51 -6.53
CA LEU A 156 -11.24 19.77 -6.49
C LEU A 156 -10.40 20.90 -5.89
N GLU A 157 -9.66 20.65 -4.81
CA GLU A 157 -8.78 21.66 -4.21
C GLU A 157 -7.60 21.99 -5.13
N GLU A 158 -7.06 21.02 -5.86
CA GLU A 158 -6.00 21.27 -6.85
C GLU A 158 -6.49 22.11 -8.02
N LEU A 159 -7.66 21.80 -8.56
CA LEU A 159 -8.32 22.63 -9.58
C LEU A 159 -8.63 24.04 -9.07
N ARG A 160 -9.05 24.17 -7.81
CA ARG A 160 -9.29 25.48 -7.17
C ARG A 160 -8.01 26.30 -7.12
N ARG A 161 -6.88 25.70 -6.74
CA ARG A 161 -5.57 26.36 -6.72
C ARG A 161 -5.08 26.74 -8.13
N GLN A 162 -5.30 25.86 -9.11
CA GLN A 162 -4.97 26.16 -10.51
C GLN A 162 -5.84 27.29 -11.07
N GLY A 163 -7.11 27.39 -10.65
CA GLY A 163 -8.01 28.48 -11.02
C GLY A 163 -7.65 29.83 -10.40
N GLU A 164 -6.95 29.84 -9.26
CA GLU A 164 -6.44 31.06 -8.63
C GLU A 164 -5.20 31.61 -9.34
N ASP A 165 -4.47 30.79 -10.09
CA ASP A 165 -3.33 31.20 -10.90
C ASP A 165 -3.82 31.72 -12.27
N PRO A 166 -3.72 33.03 -12.55
CA PRO A 166 -4.17 33.60 -13.82
C PRO A 166 -3.37 33.11 -15.03
N ASP A 167 -2.16 32.57 -14.82
CA ASP A 167 -1.26 32.11 -15.87
C ASP A 167 -1.32 30.58 -16.07
N ALA A 168 -2.15 29.86 -15.30
CA ALA A 168 -2.32 28.42 -15.47
C ALA A 168 -3.00 28.11 -16.82
N ILE A 169 -2.35 27.26 -17.62
CA ILE A 169 -2.85 26.80 -18.92
C ILE A 169 -3.23 25.33 -18.80
N ASP A 170 -4.45 24.98 -19.22
CA ASP A 170 -4.87 23.59 -19.30
C ASP A 170 -4.10 22.86 -20.42
N PRO A 171 -3.38 21.77 -20.12
CA PRO A 171 -2.57 21.08 -21.12
C PRO A 171 -3.38 20.42 -22.23
N LEU A 172 -4.67 20.12 -22.00
CA LEU A 172 -5.51 19.45 -23.00
C LEU A 172 -6.07 20.45 -24.04
N THR A 173 -6.62 21.56 -23.57
CA THR A 173 -7.25 22.57 -24.44
C THR A 173 -6.30 23.69 -24.87
N GLY A 174 -5.21 23.90 -24.13
CA GLY A 174 -4.30 25.03 -24.32
C GLY A 174 -4.89 26.38 -23.91
N LEU A 175 -6.05 26.39 -23.23
CA LEU A 175 -6.71 27.61 -22.77
C LEU A 175 -6.30 27.95 -21.33
N PRO A 176 -6.24 29.25 -20.97
CA PRO A 176 -6.10 29.66 -19.58
C PRO A 176 -7.23 29.10 -18.70
N MET A 177 -6.88 28.62 -17.50
CA MET A 177 -7.83 28.00 -16.57
C MET A 177 -8.97 28.97 -16.20
N ALA A 178 -8.67 30.27 -16.07
CA ALA A 178 -9.67 31.31 -15.84
C ALA A 178 -10.75 31.38 -16.95
N ILE A 179 -10.38 31.12 -18.21
CA ILE A 179 -11.33 31.10 -19.33
C ILE A 179 -12.17 29.82 -19.29
N LEU A 180 -11.56 28.67 -18.99
CA LEU A 180 -12.28 27.41 -18.85
C LEU A 180 -13.33 27.45 -17.75
N LEU A 181 -12.97 27.98 -16.58
CA LEU A 181 -13.90 28.15 -15.45
C LEU A 181 -15.07 29.06 -15.83
N LYS A 182 -14.81 30.14 -16.58
CA LYS A 182 -15.86 31.02 -17.08
C LYS A 182 -16.79 30.31 -18.06
N LEU A 183 -16.25 29.56 -19.03
CA LEU A 183 -17.05 28.80 -19.99
C LEU A 183 -17.89 27.72 -19.29
N GLN A 184 -17.33 27.04 -18.29
CA GLN A 184 -18.05 26.05 -17.50
C GLN A 184 -19.19 26.69 -16.70
N ALA A 185 -18.96 27.88 -16.11
CA ALA A 185 -20.01 28.62 -15.42
C ALA A 185 -21.15 29.03 -16.37
N GLU A 186 -20.83 29.56 -17.56
CA GLU A 186 -21.82 29.90 -18.58
C GLU A 186 -22.60 28.67 -19.08
N GLN A 187 -21.94 27.51 -19.21
CA GLN A 187 -22.60 26.26 -19.57
C GLN A 187 -23.56 25.78 -18.47
N MET A 188 -23.15 25.82 -17.20
CA MET A 188 -24.02 25.47 -16.08
C MET A 188 -25.21 26.40 -15.96
N GLU A 189 -25.03 27.70 -16.18
CA GLU A 189 -26.13 28.68 -16.19
C GLU A 189 -27.15 28.35 -17.29
N LYS A 190 -26.70 28.12 -18.52
CA LYS A 190 -27.58 27.71 -19.63
C LYS A 190 -28.28 26.39 -19.37
N LEU A 191 -27.59 25.43 -18.77
CA LEU A 191 -28.18 24.14 -18.42
C LEU A 191 -29.27 24.31 -17.36
N ASN A 192 -29.04 25.17 -16.36
CA ASN A 192 -30.04 25.49 -15.35
C ASN A 192 -31.23 26.26 -15.93
N GLU A 193 -31.00 27.21 -16.85
CA GLU A 193 -32.08 27.87 -17.60
C GLU A 193 -32.93 26.85 -18.35
N TYR A 194 -32.28 25.90 -19.02
CA TYR A 194 -32.91 24.87 -19.80
C TYR A 194 -33.69 23.84 -18.95
N GLU A 195 -33.15 23.43 -17.79
CA GLU A 195 -33.85 22.54 -16.85
C GLU A 195 -35.11 23.17 -16.25
N ASN A 196 -35.09 24.50 -16.09
CA ASN A 196 -36.22 25.25 -15.54
C ASN A 196 -37.19 25.75 -16.63
N ASP A 197 -36.80 25.75 -17.89
CA ASP A 197 -37.66 26.09 -19.01
C ASP A 197 -38.60 24.92 -19.33
N PRO A 198 -39.92 25.04 -19.10
CA PRO A 198 -40.87 23.98 -19.42
C PRO A 198 -41.00 23.70 -20.93
N GLU A 199 -40.57 24.62 -21.78
CA GLU A 199 -40.63 24.49 -23.24
C GLU A 199 -39.34 23.94 -23.87
N ALA A 200 -38.26 23.82 -23.09
CA ALA A 200 -36.99 23.24 -23.53
C ALA A 200 -37.19 21.81 -24.07
N ILE A 201 -36.65 21.53 -25.26
CA ILE A 201 -36.74 20.23 -25.94
C ILE A 201 -35.44 19.48 -25.76
N ASP A 202 -35.49 18.36 -25.03
CA ASP A 202 -34.37 17.46 -24.77
C ASP A 202 -33.76 17.00 -26.11
N PRO A 203 -32.47 17.28 -26.39
CA PRO A 203 -31.85 16.92 -27.66
C PRO A 203 -31.71 15.40 -27.83
N GLU A 204 -31.63 14.63 -26.75
CA GLU A 204 -31.49 13.17 -26.79
C GLU A 204 -32.85 12.50 -27.00
N THR A 205 -33.88 12.93 -26.25
CA THR A 205 -35.20 12.29 -26.31
C THR A 205 -36.18 12.97 -27.29
N GLY A 206 -35.90 14.20 -27.69
CA GLY A 206 -36.79 15.03 -28.52
C GLY A 206 -38.07 15.50 -27.80
N LEU A 207 -38.19 15.24 -26.49
CA LEU A 207 -39.37 15.59 -25.69
C LEU A 207 -39.17 16.90 -24.95
N ARG A 208 -40.26 17.59 -24.63
CA ARG A 208 -40.21 18.78 -23.77
C ARG A 208 -39.88 18.38 -22.33
N ALA A 209 -39.08 19.19 -21.64
CA ALA A 209 -38.70 18.97 -20.24
C ALA A 209 -39.92 18.74 -19.32
N ALA A 210 -41.01 19.50 -19.54
CA ALA A 210 -42.26 19.33 -18.81
C ALA A 210 -42.91 17.95 -19.01
N ASP A 211 -42.83 17.39 -20.21
CA ASP A 211 -43.41 16.08 -20.53
C ASP A 211 -42.52 14.93 -20.03
N LEU A 212 -41.20 15.11 -20.09
CA LEU A 212 -40.22 14.18 -19.53
C LEU A 212 -40.38 14.04 -18.01
N LYS A 213 -40.61 15.17 -17.31
CA LYS A 213 -40.91 15.19 -15.88
C LYS A 213 -42.22 14.48 -15.54
N LYS A 214 -43.28 14.63 -16.34
CA LYS A 214 -44.53 13.86 -16.18
C LYS A 214 -44.28 12.36 -16.35
N LEU A 215 -43.54 11.98 -17.39
CA LEU A 215 -43.23 10.60 -17.70
C LEU A 215 -42.44 9.94 -16.56
N HIS A 216 -41.46 10.64 -15.98
CA HIS A 216 -40.71 10.17 -14.82
C HIS A 216 -41.62 9.98 -13.59
N VAL A 217 -42.53 10.92 -13.31
CA VAL A 217 -43.52 10.78 -12.22
C VAL A 217 -44.45 9.58 -12.45
N GLU A 218 -44.87 9.33 -13.70
CA GLU A 218 -45.68 8.16 -14.05
C GLU A 218 -44.90 6.84 -13.88
N GLN A 219 -43.62 6.80 -14.27
CA GLN A 219 -42.75 5.64 -14.06
C GLN A 219 -42.56 5.35 -12.57
N MET A 220 -42.27 6.38 -11.77
CA MET A 220 -42.11 6.23 -10.31
C MET A 220 -43.40 5.76 -9.61
N LYS A 221 -44.58 6.07 -10.16
CA LYS A 221 -45.86 5.53 -9.68
C LYS A 221 -46.07 4.07 -10.05
N LYS A 222 -45.55 3.59 -11.18
CA LYS A 222 -45.67 2.19 -11.63
C LYS A 222 -44.70 1.24 -10.93
N ILE A 223 -43.59 1.77 -10.41
CA ILE A 223 -42.58 1.01 -9.67
C ILE A 223 -42.99 0.75 -8.21
N LYS A 224 -43.97 1.50 -7.68
CA LYS A 224 -44.60 1.25 -6.39
C LYS A 224 -45.77 0.28 -6.51
#